data_AF-A0A7X8VIU5-F1
#
_entry.id   AF-A0A7X8VIU5-F1
#
_cell.length_a   1.000
_cell.length_b   1.000
_cell.length_c   1.000
_cell.angle_alpha   90.00
_cell.angle_beta   90.00
_cell.angle_gamma   90.00
#
_symmetry.space_group_name_H-M   'P 1'
#
loop_
_entity.id
_entity.type
_entity.pdbx_description
1 polymer ?
#
loop_
_entity_poly.entity_id
_entity_poly.type
_entity_poly.pdbx_seq_one_letter_code
_entity_poly.pdbx_strand_id
1 'polypeptide(L)'
;MSDTLVVILNIVMLLSLAVGALIIAAAKPLVRRFNLAERQRLPKEMADVLTEEEARDAMFQQALMKLKLYGTAALIPGTVLAFILYK
;
A
#
# COMPACT_ATOMS: atom_id res chain seq x y z
N MET A 1 0.03 -18.39 -27.39
CA MET A 1 -0.79 -17.25 -26.91
C MET A 1 -0.87 -16.27 -28.07
N SER A 2 -2.02 -15.66 -28.39
CA SER A 2 -2.03 -14.66 -29.48
C SER A 2 -1.25 -13.41 -29.05
N ASP A 3 -0.62 -12.72 -29.99
CA ASP A 3 0.17 -11.52 -29.71
C ASP A 3 -0.65 -10.46 -28.95
N THR A 4 -1.94 -10.36 -29.28
CA THR A 4 -2.89 -9.47 -28.59
C THR A 4 -3.02 -9.79 -27.10
N LEU A 5 -3.07 -11.08 -26.72
CA LEU A 5 -3.18 -11.48 -25.31
C LEU A 5 -1.90 -11.16 -24.52
N VAL A 6 -0.73 -11.34 -25.13
CA VAL A 6 0.57 -10.97 -24.51
C VAL A 6 0.61 -9.48 -24.21
N VAL A 7 0.16 -8.64 -25.15
CA VAL A 7 0.12 -7.19 -24.98
C VAL A 7 -0.82 -6.80 -23.84
N ILE A 8 -2.02 -7.38 -23.77
CA ILE A 8 -2.98 -7.10 -22.70
C ILE A 8 -2.40 -7.45 -21.33
N LEU A 9 -1.77 -8.64 -21.20
CA LEU A 9 -1.16 -9.07 -19.94
C LEU A 9 0.00 -8.16 -19.52
N ASN A 10 0.82 -7.69 -20.47
CA ASN A 10 1.87 -6.71 -20.19
C ASN A 10 1.32 -5.38 -19.69
N ILE A 11 0.21 -4.89 -20.26
CA ILE A 11 -0.44 -3.65 -19.79
C ILE A 11 -0.94 -3.84 -18.35
N VAL A 12 -1.65 -4.94 -18.08
CA VAL A 12 -2.17 -5.24 -16.72
C VAL A 12 -1.03 -5.36 -15.72
N MET A 13 0.07 -6.02 -16.11
CA MET A 13 1.28 -6.15 -15.31
C MET A 13 1.84 -4.77 -14.94
N LEU A 14 2.10 -3.91 -15.94
CA LEU A 14 2.67 -2.58 -15.74
C LEU A 14 1.75 -1.70 -14.89
N LEU A 15 0.44 -1.73 -15.13
CA LEU A 15 -0.52 -0.95 -14.35
C LEU A 15 -0.54 -1.38 -12.89
N SER A 16 -0.53 -2.69 -12.61
CA SER A 16 -0.51 -3.20 -11.23
C SER A 16 0.77 -2.77 -10.50
N LEU A 17 1.93 -2.87 -11.17
CA LEU A 17 3.21 -2.44 -10.62
C LEU A 17 3.25 -0.92 -10.38
N ALA A 18 2.81 -0.14 -11.36
CA ALA A 18 2.80 1.32 -11.27
C ALA A 18 1.89 1.81 -10.15
N VAL A 19 0.66 1.29 -10.05
CA VAL A 19 -0.30 1.69 -9.01
C VAL A 19 0.21 1.32 -7.63
N GLY A 20 0.69 0.09 -7.43
CA GLY A 20 1.24 -0.33 -6.14
C GLY A 20 2.43 0.52 -5.71
N ALA A 21 3.36 0.80 -6.63
CA ALA A 21 4.52 1.64 -6.36
C ALA A 21 4.12 3.09 -6.03
N LEU A 22 3.16 3.66 -6.76
CA LEU A 22 2.64 5.00 -6.49
C LEU A 22 2.00 5.10 -5.11
N ILE A 23 1.20 4.11 -4.70
CA ILE A 23 0.58 4.09 -3.36
C ILE A 23 1.66 4.06 -2.27
N ILE A 24 2.70 3.22 -2.41
CA ILE A 24 3.78 3.12 -1.43
C ILE A 24 4.58 4.43 -1.35
N ALA A 25 4.94 5.00 -2.50
CA ALA A 25 5.71 6.24 -2.58
C ALA A 25 4.91 7.44 -2.03
N ALA A 26 3.63 7.51 -2.35
CA ALA A 26 2.72 8.56 -1.90
C ALA A 26 2.13 8.29 -0.50
N ALA A 27 2.52 7.22 0.19
CA ALA A 27 1.84 6.83 1.43
C ALA A 27 1.91 7.92 2.50
N LYS A 28 3.08 8.55 2.71
CA LYS A 28 3.26 9.64 3.68
C LYS A 28 2.39 10.87 3.37
N PRO A 29 2.41 11.44 2.15
CA PRO A 29 1.53 12.57 1.83
C PRO A 29 0.04 12.18 1.84
N LEU A 30 -0.33 10.96 1.46
CA LEU A 30 -1.72 10.49 1.51
C LEU A 30 -2.24 10.40 2.95
N VAL A 31 -1.46 9.85 3.88
CA VAL A 31 -1.85 9.77 5.30
C VAL A 31 -2.07 11.16 5.90
N ARG A 32 -1.20 12.13 5.56
CA ARG A 32 -1.32 13.53 6.00
C ARG A 32 -2.50 14.25 5.35
N ARG A 33 -2.67 14.12 4.03
CA ARG A 33 -3.70 14.85 3.27
C ARG A 33 -5.12 14.41 3.62
N PHE A 34 -5.30 13.12 3.92
CA PHE A 34 -6.61 12.53 4.22
C PHE A 34 -6.83 12.28 5.72
N ASN A 35 -5.92 12.76 6.60
CA ASN A 35 -5.96 12.53 8.05
C ASN A 35 -6.24 11.06 8.41
N LEU A 36 -5.59 10.12 7.72
CA LEU A 36 -5.85 8.69 7.90
C LEU A 36 -5.43 8.17 9.28
N ALA A 37 -4.59 8.92 9.99
CA ALA A 37 -4.17 8.64 11.36
C ALA A 37 -5.38 8.72 12.32
N GLU A 38 -6.26 9.71 12.19
CA GLU A 38 -7.42 9.92 13.06
C GLU A 38 -8.47 8.79 12.93
N ARG A 39 -8.41 8.03 11.83
CA ARG A 39 -9.28 6.87 11.59
C ARG A 39 -8.72 5.57 12.16
N GLN A 40 -7.49 5.59 12.68
CA GLN A 40 -6.91 4.41 13.32
C GLN A 40 -7.43 4.30 14.75
N ARG A 41 -7.67 3.06 15.18
CA ARG A 41 -7.91 2.74 16.58
C ARG A 41 -6.66 2.04 17.10
N LEU A 42 -6.08 2.60 18.15
CA LEU A 42 -5.00 1.93 18.86
C LEU A 42 -5.58 0.72 19.61
N PRO A 43 -4.83 -0.39 19.69
CA PRO A 43 -5.14 -1.47 20.62
C PRO A 43 -5.26 -0.93 22.04
N LYS A 44 -6.16 -1.52 22.85
CA LYS A 44 -6.37 -1.08 24.24
C LYS A 44 -5.08 -1.12 25.05
N GLU A 45 -4.22 -2.12 24.82
CA GLU A 45 -2.95 -2.23 25.55
C GLU A 45 -1.98 -1.07 25.26
N MET A 46 -2.08 -0.43 24.10
CA MET A 46 -1.29 0.75 23.75
C MET A 46 -1.96 2.05 24.21
N ALA A 47 -3.28 2.11 24.19
CA ALA A 47 -4.03 3.32 24.57
C ALA A 47 -3.85 3.69 26.06
N ASP A 48 -3.70 2.70 26.94
CA ASP A 48 -3.58 2.92 28.38
C ASP A 48 -2.16 3.30 28.85
N VAL A 49 -1.16 3.16 27.96
CA VAL A 49 0.27 3.31 28.32
C VAL A 49 0.92 4.50 27.61
N LEU A 50 0.43 4.87 26.42
CA LEU A 50 1.01 5.94 25.61
C LEU A 50 0.51 7.31 26.07
N THR A 51 1.41 8.29 26.06
CA THR A 51 1.04 9.70 26.14
C THR A 51 0.26 10.13 24.89
N GLU A 52 -0.45 11.26 24.94
CA GLU A 52 -1.23 11.74 23.79
C GLU A 52 -0.38 11.95 22.52
N GLU A 53 0.87 12.38 22.68
CA GLU A 53 1.79 12.62 21.58
C GLU A 53 2.26 11.30 20.96
N GLU A 54 2.66 10.33 21.79
CA GLU A 54 3.05 8.99 21.33
C GLU A 54 1.88 8.23 20.69
N ALA A 55 0.66 8.43 21.21
CA ALA A 55 -0.55 7.86 20.63
C ALA A 55 -0.81 8.41 19.21
N ARG A 56 -0.62 9.72 18.99
CA ARG A 56 -0.76 10.33 17.65
C ARG A 56 0.28 9.80 16.67
N ASP A 57 1.52 9.66 17.11
CA ASP A 57 2.59 9.11 16.29
C ASP A 57 2.35 7.64 15.97
N ALA A 58 1.93 6.83 16.95
CA ALA A 58 1.58 5.44 16.73
C ALA A 58 0.42 5.27 15.72
N MET A 59 -0.63 6.08 15.84
CA MET A 59 -1.73 6.10 14.86
C MET A 59 -1.27 6.49 13.46
N PHE A 60 -0.36 7.47 13.35
CA PHE A 60 0.22 7.87 12.07
C PHE A 60 1.04 6.75 11.45
N GLN A 61 1.90 6.09 12.22
CA GLN A 61 2.71 4.96 11.74
C GLN A 61 1.82 3.77 11.34
N GLN A 62 0.77 3.49 12.10
CA GLN A 62 -0.16 2.42 11.78
C GLN A 62 -0.92 2.70 10.47
N ALA A 63 -1.39 3.94 10.26
CA ALA A 63 -2.02 4.35 9.01
C ALA A 63 -1.05 4.25 7.83
N LEU A 64 0.20 4.69 8.01
CA LEU A 64 1.26 4.61 7.00
C LEU A 64 1.57 3.16 6.63
N MET A 65 1.70 2.29 7.62
CA MET A 65 1.96 0.87 7.42
C MET A 65 0.81 0.20 6.67
N LYS A 66 -0.44 0.43 7.06
CA LYS A 66 -1.61 -0.09 6.34
C LYS A 66 -1.63 0.34 4.88
N LEU A 67 -1.37 1.62 4.61
CA LEU A 67 -1.37 2.12 3.25
C LEU A 67 -0.24 1.51 2.40
N LYS A 68 0.95 1.34 2.98
CA LYS A 68 2.04 0.62 2.31
C LYS A 68 1.70 -0.84 2.06
N LEU A 69 1.04 -1.52 3.00
CA LEU A 69 0.57 -2.90 2.81
C LEU A 69 -0.45 -3.01 1.67
N TYR A 70 -1.38 -2.07 1.54
CA TYR A 70 -2.29 -2.02 0.39
C TYR A 70 -1.54 -1.80 -0.93
N GLY A 71 -0.56 -0.90 -0.94
CA GLY A 71 0.30 -0.70 -2.11
C GLY A 71 1.07 -1.97 -2.48
N THR A 72 1.64 -2.68 -1.50
CA THR A 72 2.33 -3.96 -1.72
C THR A 72 1.38 -5.03 -2.22
N ALA A 73 0.16 -5.12 -1.69
CA ALA A 73 -0.84 -6.06 -2.17
C ALA A 73 -1.20 -5.80 -3.65
N ALA A 74 -1.28 -4.53 -4.06
CA ALA A 74 -1.50 -4.14 -5.45
C ALA A 74 -0.31 -4.49 -6.37
N LEU A 75 0.92 -4.63 -5.85
CA LEU A 75 2.08 -5.10 -6.62
C LEU A 75 2.04 -6.61 -6.92
N ILE A 76 1.33 -7.41 -6.11
CA ILE A 76 1.36 -8.88 -6.22
C ILE A 76 0.91 -9.35 -7.61
N PRO A 77 -0.25 -8.94 -8.16
CA PRO A 77 -0.69 -9.38 -9.49
C PRO A 77 0.32 -9.05 -10.58
N GLY A 78 0.91 -7.85 -10.54
CA GLY A 78 1.95 -7.43 -11.49
C GLY A 78 3.22 -8.25 -11.36
N THR A 79 3.65 -8.55 -10.13
CA THR A 79 4.85 -9.37 -9.88
C THR A 79 4.65 -10.81 -10.34
N VAL A 80 3.46 -11.39 -10.09
CA VAL A 80 3.10 -12.74 -10.55
C VAL A 80 3.04 -12.78 -12.08
N LEU A 81 2.42 -11.79 -12.73
CA LEU A 81 2.39 -11.69 -14.19
C LEU A 81 3.79 -11.54 -14.79
N ALA A 82 4.65 -10.71 -14.20
CA ALA A 82 6.04 -10.57 -14.63
C ALA A 82 6.80 -11.89 -14.55
N PHE A 83 6.62 -12.62 -13.45
CA PHE A 83 7.24 -13.94 -13.28
C PHE A 83 6.72 -14.97 -14.30
N ILE A 84 5.45 -14.93 -14.69
CA ILE A 84 4.88 -15.87 -15.68
C ILE A 84 5.32 -15.51 -17.10
N LEU A 85 5.40 -14.22 -17.44
CA LEU A 85 5.69 -13.76 -18.80
C LEU A 85 7.18 -13.77 -19.16
N TYR A 86 8.07 -13.59 -18.16
CA TYR A 86 9.51 -13.40 -18.38
C TYR A 86 10.39 -14.48 -17.72
N LYS A 87 9.77 -15.58 -17.27
CA LYS A 87 10.47 -16.81 -16.86
C LYS A 87 10.50 -17.80 -18.00
#